data_AF-N1UQR8-F1
#
_entry.id   AF-N1UQR8-F1
#
_cell.length_a   1.000
_cell.length_b   1.000
_cell.length_c   1.000
_cell.angle_alpha   90.00
_cell.angle_beta   90.00
_cell.angle_gamma   90.00
#
_symmetry.space_group_name_H-M   'P 1'
#
loop_
_entity.id
_entity.type
_entity.pdbx_description
1 polymer ?
#
loop_
_entity_poly.entity_id
_entity_poly.type
_entity_poly.pdbx_seq_one_letter_code
_entity_poly.pdbx_strand_id
1 'polypeptide(L)' 'MKSRVVTFHYTLHDTEGNLIDSSEGKTPLSYLEGVGNIISGLEEEMKKMETGEKKKSTSLQKKPTA' A
#
# COMPACT_ATOMS: atom_id res chain seq x y z
N MET A 1 19.29 -12.36 -5.23
CA MET A 1 17.94 -11.75 -5.25
C MET A 1 17.93 -10.58 -4.28
N LYS A 2 17.49 -9.39 -4.68
CA LYS A 2 17.44 -8.21 -3.79
C LYS A 2 16.12 -8.22 -3.02
N SER A 3 16.20 -8.37 -1.70
CA SER A 3 15.07 -8.13 -0.81
C SER A 3 14.89 -6.62 -0.68
N ARG A 4 13.78 -6.06 -1.18
CA ARG A 4 13.46 -4.64 -1.05
C ARG A 4 12.42 -4.47 0.05
N VAL A 5 12.82 -3.78 1.11
CA VAL A 5 11.88 -3.34 2.15
C VAL A 5 11.41 -1.94 1.78
N VAL A 6 10.11 -1.75 1.73
CA VAL A 6 9.49 -0.46 1.43
C VAL A 6 8.66 -0.04 2.61
N THR A 7 8.91 1.18 3.10
CA THR A 7 8.21 1.79 4.22
C THR A 7 7.45 2.99 3.72
N PHE A 8 6.14 3.04 4.00
CA PHE A 8 5.28 4.10 3.46
C PHE A 8 4.09 4.38 4.38
N HIS A 9 3.59 5.61 4.30
CA HIS A 9 2.30 5.96 4.87
C HIS A 9 1.19 5.70 3.85
N TYR A 10 0.11 5.06 4.31
CA TYR A 10 -1.10 4.79 3.56
C TYR A 10 -2.34 5.41 4.22
N THR A 11 -3.33 5.67 3.36
CA THR A 11 -4.70 6.02 3.71
C THR A 11 -5.62 5.18 2.84
N LEU A 12 -6.31 4.22 3.44
CA LEU A 12 -7.19 3.28 2.78
C LEU A 12 -8.64 3.75 2.89
N HIS A 13 -9.31 3.87 1.76
CA HIS A 13 -10.75 4.14 1.70
C HIS A 13 -11.48 2.96 1.06
N ASP A 14 -12.76 2.78 1.41
CA ASP A 14 -13.64 1.85 0.73
C ASP A 14 -14.16 2.40 -0.60
N THR A 15 -15.00 1.63 -1.29
CA THR A 15 -15.62 2.01 -2.56
C THR A 15 -16.62 3.16 -2.43
N GLU A 16 -17.11 3.41 -1.22
CA GLU A 16 -18.04 4.50 -0.91
C GLU A 16 -17.29 5.78 -0.47
N GLY A 17 -15.96 5.71 -0.34
CA GLY A 17 -15.09 6.82 0.07
C GLY A 17 -14.92 6.95 1.57
N ASN A 18 -15.41 5.99 2.38
CA ASN A 18 -15.20 6.01 3.82
C ASN A 18 -13.78 5.58 4.15
N LEU A 19 -13.16 6.25 5.13
CA LEU A 19 -11.85 5.86 5.64
C LEU A 19 -11.95 4.51 6.34
N ILE A 20 -11.25 3.50 5.81
CA ILE A 20 -11.12 2.19 6.45
C ILE A 20 -9.98 2.23 7.45
N ASP A 21 -8.82 2.73 7.03
CA ASP A 21 -7.61 2.75 7.84
C ASP A 21 -6.63 3.83 7.37
N SER A 22 -5.78 4.29 8.28
CA SER A 22 -4.68 5.18 7.96
C SER A 22 -3.51 4.98 8.92
N SER A 23 -2.32 5.18 8.35
CA SER A 23 -1.06 5.32 9.09
C SER A 23 -0.65 6.78 9.29
N GLU A 24 -1.50 7.73 8.87
CA GLU A 24 -1.27 9.16 9.09
C GLU A 24 -1.35 9.46 10.60
N GLY A 25 -0.31 10.09 11.15
CA GLY A 25 -0.17 10.30 12.60
C GLY A 25 0.23 9.05 13.39
N LYS A 26 0.51 7.92 12.73
CA LYS A 26 0.99 6.66 13.33
C LYS A 26 2.32 6.24 12.71
N THR A 27 2.82 5.07 13.09
CA THR A 27 4.00 4.45 12.48
C THR A 27 3.71 4.05 11.02
N PRO A 28 4.60 4.35 10.06
CA PRO A 28 4.46 3.90 8.68
C PRO A 28 4.52 2.37 8.58
N LEU A 29 3.88 1.82 7.57
CA LEU A 29 3.89 0.38 7.31
C LEU A 29 5.13 0.01 6.50
N SER A 30 5.85 -1.00 6.97
CA SER A 30 6.96 -1.60 6.23
C SER A 30 6.54 -2.96 5.69
N TYR A 31 6.73 -3.18 4.39
CA TYR A 31 6.54 -4.50 3.79
C TYR A 31 7.79 -4.94 3.03
N LEU A 32 7.88 -6.26 2.85
CA LEU A 32 8.90 -6.89 2.04
C LEU A 32 8.31 -7.23 0.67
N GLU A 33 8.88 -6.63 -0.37
CA GLU A 33 8.46 -6.81 -1.76
C GLU A 33 8.66 -8.26 -2.22
N GLY A 34 7.70 -8.80 -2.97
CA GLY A 34 7.74 -10.15 -3.52
C GLY A 34 7.37 -11.28 -2.54
N VAL A 35 6.98 -10.97 -1.30
CA VAL A 35 6.56 -11.97 -0.29
C VAL A 35 5.03 -12.12 -0.21
N GLY A 36 4.26 -11.26 -0.91
CA GLY A 36 2.80 -11.34 -0.91
C GLY A 36 2.15 -10.86 0.39
N ASN A 37 2.87 -10.08 1.20
CA ASN A 37 2.35 -9.49 2.43
C ASN A 37 1.33 -8.35 2.18
N ILE A 38 1.30 -7.80 0.97
CA ILE A 38 0.37 -6.76 0.56
C ILE A 38 -0.34 -7.14 -0.74
N ILE A 39 -1.39 -6.39 -1.07
CA ILE A 39 -2.17 -6.58 -2.30
C ILE A 39 -1.26 -6.35 -3.51
N SER A 40 -1.22 -7.31 -4.43
CA SER A 40 -0.36 -7.27 -5.63
C SER A 40 -0.55 -6.00 -6.47
N GLY A 41 -1.78 -5.49 -6.59
CA GLY A 41 -2.02 -4.22 -7.29
C GLY A 41 -1.37 -3.01 -6.62
N LEU A 42 -1.28 -2.98 -5.29
CA LEU A 42 -0.55 -1.94 -4.57
C LEU A 42 0.96 -2.12 -4.79
N GLU A 43 1.47 -3.35 -4.73
CA GLU A 43 2.89 -3.64 -4.97
C GLU A 43 3.34 -3.18 -6.37
N GLU A 44 2.56 -3.49 -7.41
CA GLU A 44 2.87 -3.09 -8.79
C GLU A 44 2.82 -1.57 -9.00
N GLU A 45 1.95 -0.86 -8.28
CA GLU A 45 1.96 0.61 -8.31
C GLU A 45 3.17 1.18 -7.55
N MET A 46 3.51 0.62 -6.39
CA MET A 46 4.66 1.05 -5.60
C MET A 46 6.00 0.78 -6.31
N LYS A 47 6.09 -0.26 -7.14
CA LYS A 47 7.25 -0.50 -8.02
C LYS A 47 7.51 0.62 -9.01
N LYS A 48 6.46 1.31 -9.45
CA LYS A 48 6.54 2.43 -10.40
C LYS A 48 6.75 3.77 -9.72
N MET A 49 6.65 3.83 -8.40
CA MET A 49 6.81 5.05 -7.61
C MET A 49 8.26 5.23 -7.16
N GLU A 50 8.68 6.49 -7.08
CA GLU A 50 9.97 6.86 -6.51
C GLU A 50 9.86 7.17 -5.01
N THR A 51 10.98 7.06 -4.29
CA THR A 51 11.04 7.37 -2.86
C THR A 51 10.69 8.84 -2.62
N GLY A 52 9.73 9.09 -1.73
CA GLY A 52 9.25 10.43 -1.40
C GLY A 52 8.03 10.87 -2.23
N GLU A 53 7.63 10.09 -3.24
CA GLU A 53 6.43 10.37 -4.01
C GLU A 53 5.16 9.98 -3.24
N LYS A 54 4.17 10.87 -3.21
CA LYS A 54 2.83 10.59 -2.69
C LYS A 54 1.87 10.47 -3.86
N LYS A 55 1.26 9.30 -4.02
CA LYS A 55 0.28 9.04 -5.07
C LYS A 55 -1.01 8.48 -4.49
N LYS A 56 -2.15 9.02 -4.93
CA LYS A 56 -3.46 8.43 -4.66
C LYS A 56 -3.78 7.46 -5.80
N SER A 57 -3.75 6.17 -5.52
CA SER A 57 -4.13 5.13 -6.47
C SER A 57 -5.40 4.44 -6.00
N THR A 58 -6.42 4.42 -6.85
CA THR A 58 -7.67 3.69 -6.59
C THR A 58 -7.52 2.30 -7.19
N SER A 59 -7.09 1.34 -6.37
CA SER A 59 -7.13 -0.07 -6.74
C SER A 59 -8.50 -0.65 -6.40
N LEU A 60 -9.29 -0.99 -7.41
CA LEU A 60 -10.53 -1.77 -7.29
C LEU A 60 -10.17 -3.25 -7.04
N GLN A 61 -9.57 -3.54 -5.89
CA GLN A 61 -9.24 -4.91 -5.50
C GLN A 61 -10.29 -5.39 -4.51
N LYS A 62 -10.85 -6.59 -4.74
CA LYS A 62 -11.77 -7.23 -3.79
C LYS A 62 -11.07 -7.30 -2.43
N LYS A 63 -11.77 -6.87 -1.37
CA LYS A 63 -11.32 -6.91 0.03
C LYS A 63 -10.57 -8.23 0.27
N PRO A 64 -9.30 -8.23 0.74
CA PRO A 64 -8.66 -9.48 1.12
C PRO A 64 -9.54 -10.09 2.22
N THR A 65 -10.18 -11.21 1.88
CA THR A 65 -10.96 -11.97 2.85
C THR A 65 -9.91 -12.68 3.67
N ALA A 66 -9.69 -12.18 4.89
CA ALA A 66 -8.85 -12.84 5.88
C ALA A 66 -9.41 -14.24 6.20
#